data_AF-A0A7W9ZDU4-F1
#
_entry.id   AF-A0A7W9ZDU4-F1
#
_cell.length_a   1.000
_cell.length_b   1.000
_cell.length_c   1.000
_cell.angle_alpha   90.00
_cell.angle_beta   90.00
_cell.angle_gamma   90.00
#
_symmetry.space_group_name_H-M   'P 1'
#
loop_
_entity.id
_entity.type
_entity.pdbx_description
1 polymer ?
#
loop_
_entity_poly.entity_id
_entity_poly.type
_entity_poly.pdbx_seq_one_letter_code
_entity_poly.pdbx_strand_id
1 'polypeptide(L)'
;MIFFKFFLKHKFTKHKNFYKINPKEFILISKNLINSSSTTHQLLGIIMASGIPLPHIKNLNIKTPYNFKSDIISYTLNNGLQIQTYSLICSNEISRCIENLDKNRLLTINAHKINCVAKTTFGFRITTKQLKIVYSLIVKSKETPHELKYNSKP
;
A
#
# COMPACT_ATOMS: atom_id res chain seq x y z
N MET A 1 9.11 -9.71 19.77
CA MET A 1 8.50 -8.46 19.26
C MET A 1 7.00 -8.68 19.12
N ILE A 2 6.20 -8.09 20.00
CA ILE A 2 4.76 -8.37 20.15
C ILE A 2 3.99 -7.37 19.28
N PHE A 3 3.31 -7.85 18.23
CA PHE A 3 2.36 -7.02 17.47
C PHE A 3 1.04 -6.91 18.26
N PHE A 4 0.74 -5.70 18.73
CA PHE A 4 -0.56 -5.35 19.30
C PHE A 4 -1.67 -5.61 18.26
N LYS A 5 -2.76 -6.27 18.66
CA LYS A 5 -3.98 -6.42 17.86
C LYS A 5 -4.70 -5.07 17.86
N PHE A 6 -4.66 -4.33 16.75
CA PHE A 6 -5.15 -2.94 16.66
C PHE A 6 -6.64 -2.78 16.31
N PHE A 7 -7.42 -3.83 16.10
CA PHE A 7 -8.83 -3.68 15.69
C PHE A 7 -9.84 -4.15 16.74
N LEU A 8 -10.74 -3.24 17.14
CA LEU A 8 -11.94 -3.53 17.91
C LEU A 8 -12.86 -4.47 17.10
N LYS A 9 -12.96 -5.73 17.53
CA LYS A 9 -13.99 -6.67 17.05
C LYS A 9 -15.30 -6.38 17.78
N HIS A 10 -16.21 -5.61 17.18
CA HIS A 10 -17.61 -5.68 17.57
C HIS A 10 -18.22 -6.97 17.01
N LYS A 11 -18.57 -7.92 17.88
CA LYS A 11 -19.32 -9.12 17.50
C LYS A 11 -20.81 -8.78 17.42
N PHE A 12 -21.35 -8.70 16.22
CA PHE A 12 -22.80 -8.79 15.98
C PHE A 12 -23.13 -10.17 15.40
N THR A 13 -24.19 -10.78 15.91
CA THR A 13 -24.73 -12.10 15.55
C THR A 13 -25.10 -12.17 14.05
N LYS A 14 -24.54 -13.11 13.29
CA LYS A 14 -24.88 -13.46 11.88
C LYS A 14 -25.13 -12.29 10.89
N HIS A 15 -24.57 -11.10 11.14
CA HIS A 15 -24.61 -9.94 10.26
C HIS A 15 -23.28 -9.79 9.48
N LYS A 16 -23.33 -9.17 8.30
CA LYS A 16 -22.11 -8.81 7.53
C LYS A 16 -21.12 -8.10 8.46
N ASN A 17 -19.97 -8.73 8.74
CA ASN A 17 -18.94 -8.12 9.58
C ASN A 17 -18.38 -6.89 8.86
N PHE A 18 -18.66 -5.70 9.38
CA PHE A 18 -18.07 -4.45 8.89
C PHE A 18 -16.73 -4.22 9.58
N TYR A 19 -15.66 -4.17 8.81
CA TYR A 19 -14.33 -3.81 9.30
C TYR A 19 -14.05 -2.36 8.94
N LYS A 20 -13.91 -1.51 9.95
CA LYS A 20 -13.52 -0.10 9.77
C LYS A 20 -12.00 -0.03 9.71
N ILE A 21 -11.47 0.54 8.64
CA ILE A 21 -10.04 0.81 8.50
C ILE A 21 -9.80 2.28 8.82
N ASN A 22 -8.95 2.54 9.82
CA ASN A 22 -8.49 3.89 10.14
C ASN A 22 -7.39 4.30 9.14
N PRO A 23 -7.55 5.40 8.39
CA PRO A 23 -6.53 5.84 7.43
C PRO A 23 -5.15 6.08 8.06
N LYS A 24 -5.08 6.65 9.27
CA LYS A 24 -3.79 6.93 9.92
C LYS A 24 -3.05 5.64 10.28
N GLU A 25 -3.77 4.66 10.83
CA GLU A 25 -3.20 3.35 11.15
C GLU A 25 -2.79 2.59 9.89
N PHE A 26 -3.59 2.65 8.82
CA PHE A 26 -3.27 2.05 7.53
C PHE A 26 -1.93 2.56 6.98
N ILE A 27 -1.73 3.88 7.04
CA ILE A 27 -0.49 4.55 6.61
C ILE A 27 0.68 4.12 7.50
N LEU A 28 0.50 4.14 8.82
CA LEU A 28 1.54 3.73 9.77
C LEU A 28 1.98 2.27 9.56
N ILE A 29 1.02 1.36 9.39
CA ILE A 29 1.27 -0.04 9.10
C ILE A 29 2.04 -0.18 7.78
N SER A 30 1.64 0.53 6.72
CA SER A 30 2.36 0.47 5.44
C SER A 30 3.82 0.91 5.56
N LYS A 31 4.08 1.97 6.33
CA LYS A 31 5.44 2.48 6.60
C LYS A 31 6.29 1.45 7.33
N ASN A 32 5.73 0.85 8.38
CA ASN A 32 6.43 -0.18 9.16
C ASN A 32 6.73 -1.44 8.33
N LEU A 33 5.81 -1.83 7.44
CA LEU A 33 5.99 -2.97 6.55
C LEU A 33 7.07 -2.72 5.50
N ILE A 34 7.15 -1.52 4.95
CA ILE A 34 8.21 -1.10 4.01
C ILE A 34 9.60 -1.18 4.66
N ASN A 35 9.69 -0.80 5.93
CA ASN A 35 10.95 -0.85 6.70
C ASN A 35 11.26 -2.25 7.28
N SER A 36 10.47 -3.28 6.95
CA SER A 36 10.73 -4.65 7.40
C SER A 36 11.86 -5.30 6.60
N SER A 37 12.54 -6.28 7.20
CA SER A 37 13.53 -7.14 6.52
C SER A 37 12.91 -8.25 5.65
N SER A 38 11.59 -8.47 5.75
CA SER A 38 10.91 -9.51 4.97
C SER A 38 10.39 -8.94 3.65
N THR A 39 10.82 -9.53 2.54
CA THR A 39 10.33 -9.20 1.19
C THR A 39 8.80 -9.28 1.09
N THR A 40 8.16 -10.23 1.80
CA THR A 40 6.68 -10.34 1.78
C THR A 40 6.02 -9.18 2.53
N HIS A 41 6.62 -8.71 3.64
CA HIS A 41 6.14 -7.52 4.36
C HIS A 41 6.35 -6.27 3.50
N GLN A 42 7.53 -6.11 2.92
CA GLN A 42 7.86 -4.99 2.03
C GLN A 42 6.86 -4.90 0.86
N LEU A 43 6.57 -6.02 0.19
CA LEU A 43 5.56 -6.08 -0.87
C LEU A 43 4.17 -5.64 -0.40
N LEU A 44 3.73 -6.11 0.76
CA LEU A 44 2.46 -5.68 1.34
C LEU A 44 2.46 -4.18 1.63
N GLY A 45 3.55 -3.67 2.21
CA GLY A 45 3.74 -2.27 2.52
C GLY A 45 3.70 -1.38 1.28
N ILE A 46 4.39 -1.76 0.20
CA ILE A 46 4.37 -1.04 -1.09
C ILE A 46 2.93 -1.00 -1.64
N ILE A 47 2.23 -2.15 -1.72
CA ILE A 47 0.85 -2.20 -2.22
C ILE A 47 -0.07 -1.27 -1.41
N MET A 48 0.07 -1.26 -0.09
CA MET A 48 -0.72 -0.39 0.78
C MET A 48 -0.36 1.09 0.60
N ALA A 49 0.92 1.42 0.47
CA ALA A 49 1.40 2.79 0.45
C ALA A 49 1.20 3.49 -0.91
N SER A 50 1.33 2.77 -2.03
CA SER A 50 1.28 3.35 -3.38
C SER A 50 0.16 2.81 -4.26
N GLY A 51 -0.56 1.77 -3.83
CA GLY A 51 -1.57 1.12 -4.67
C GLY A 51 -1.01 0.39 -5.90
N ILE A 52 0.32 0.30 -6.04
CA ILE A 52 0.97 -0.41 -7.15
C ILE A 52 0.61 -1.88 -7.03
N PRO A 53 0.03 -2.50 -8.08
CA PRO A 53 -0.40 -3.88 -8.00
C PRO A 53 0.81 -4.82 -8.01
N LEU A 54 0.71 -5.95 -7.29
CA LEU A 54 1.79 -6.93 -7.18
C LEU A 54 2.45 -7.33 -8.52
N PRO A 55 1.72 -7.58 -9.63
CA PRO A 55 2.34 -7.91 -10.91
C PRO A 55 3.27 -6.83 -11.44
N HIS A 56 3.02 -5.55 -11.14
CA HIS A 56 3.89 -4.45 -11.53
C HIS A 56 5.16 -4.44 -10.68
N ILE A 57 5.03 -4.62 -9.36
CA ILE A 57 6.19 -4.68 -8.45
C ILE A 57 7.09 -5.89 -8.77
N LYS A 58 6.49 -7.02 -9.17
CA LYS A 58 7.22 -8.22 -9.61
C LYS A 58 7.90 -8.06 -10.97
N ASN A 59 7.71 -6.94 -11.65
CA ASN A 59 8.43 -6.66 -12.88
C ASN A 59 9.90 -6.35 -12.57
N LEU A 60 10.81 -7.25 -12.94
CA LEU A 60 12.22 -7.21 -12.50
C LEU A 60 13.01 -5.97 -12.94
N ASN A 61 12.58 -5.28 -14.01
CA ASN A 61 13.19 -4.03 -14.46
C ASN A 61 12.23 -2.84 -14.33
N ILE A 62 11.31 -2.90 -13.34
CA ILE A 62 10.59 -1.71 -12.90
C ILE A 62 11.60 -0.61 -12.56
N LYS A 63 11.40 0.57 -13.14
CA LYS A 63 12.20 1.77 -12.85
C LYS A 63 11.35 2.73 -12.03
N THR A 64 11.89 3.19 -10.91
CA THR A 64 11.23 4.15 -10.02
C THR A 64 12.10 5.40 -9.91
N PRO A 65 12.04 6.32 -10.89
CA PRO A 65 12.87 7.52 -10.85
C PRO A 65 12.64 8.31 -9.56
N TYR A 66 13.71 8.97 -9.10
CA TYR A 66 13.64 9.86 -7.95
C TYR A 66 12.59 10.93 -8.18
N ASN A 67 11.75 11.18 -7.17
CA ASN A 67 10.73 12.22 -7.26
C ASN A 67 11.00 13.34 -6.25
N PHE A 68 11.02 14.58 -6.75
CA PHE A 68 11.09 15.78 -5.91
C PHE A 68 9.77 16.01 -5.16
N LYS A 69 8.64 15.52 -5.68
CA LYS A 69 7.35 15.51 -5.00
C LYS A 69 7.22 14.27 -4.11
N SER A 70 7.12 14.50 -2.81
CA SER A 70 7.13 13.42 -1.80
C SER A 70 5.89 12.53 -1.81
N ASP A 71 4.80 12.97 -2.44
CA ASP A 71 3.47 12.35 -2.42
C ASP A 71 3.05 11.72 -3.75
N ILE A 72 3.92 11.73 -4.76
CA ILE A 72 3.68 11.09 -6.06
C ILE A 72 4.80 10.08 -6.30
N ILE A 73 4.45 8.86 -6.72
CA ILE A 73 5.39 7.88 -7.23
C ILE A 73 5.16 7.68 -8.72
N SER A 74 6.26 7.75 -9.47
CA SER A 74 6.32 7.47 -10.90
C SER A 74 7.06 6.17 -11.10
N TYR A 75 6.57 5.30 -11.98
CA TYR A 75 7.28 4.08 -12.33
C TYR A 75 7.06 3.65 -13.78
N THR A 76 8.05 2.98 -14.34
CA THR A 76 8.04 2.47 -15.72
C THR A 76 8.22 0.96 -15.72
N LEU A 77 7.38 0.26 -16.46
CA LEU A 77 7.45 -1.19 -16.66
C LEU A 77 8.31 -1.53 -17.90
N ASN A 78 8.70 -2.80 -18.03
CA ASN A 78 9.54 -3.28 -19.16
C ASN A 78 8.93 -3.03 -20.55
N ASN A 79 7.61 -3.00 -20.65
CA ASN A 79 6.91 -2.71 -21.90
C ASN A 79 6.86 -1.20 -22.22
N GLY A 80 7.57 -0.36 -21.46
CA GLY A 80 7.58 1.08 -21.62
C GLY A 80 6.39 1.80 -20.98
N LEU A 81 5.42 1.08 -20.41
CA LEU A 81 4.27 1.70 -19.75
C LEU A 81 4.72 2.51 -18.53
N GLN A 82 4.48 3.81 -18.58
CA GLN A 82 4.76 4.75 -17.49
C GLN A 82 3.47 5.03 -16.72
N ILE A 83 3.55 4.98 -15.39
CA ILE A 83 2.40 5.21 -14.51
C ILE A 83 2.83 6.16 -13.40
N GLN A 84 1.95 7.10 -13.07
CA GLN A 84 2.06 7.96 -11.88
C GLN A 84 0.89 7.68 -10.95
N THR A 85 1.15 7.67 -9.65
CA THR A 85 0.11 7.49 -8.64
C THR A 85 0.51 8.17 -7.34
N TYR A 86 -0.46 8.51 -6.50
CA TYR A 86 -0.16 9.12 -5.21
C TYR A 86 0.48 8.11 -4.25
N SER A 87 1.32 8.60 -3.36
CA SER A 87 1.88 7.80 -2.27
C SER A 87 1.34 8.29 -0.94
N LEU A 88 0.94 7.35 -0.10
CA LEU A 88 0.48 7.64 1.27
C LEU A 88 1.63 7.92 2.24
N ILE A 89 2.85 7.58 1.85
CA ILE A 89 4.11 7.91 2.53
C ILE A 89 5.09 8.51 1.51
N CYS A 90 6.30 8.88 1.93
CA CYS A 90 7.33 9.43 1.06
C CYS A 90 7.60 8.52 -0.15
N SER A 91 7.39 9.04 -1.36
CA SER A 91 7.58 8.33 -2.62
C SER A 91 8.99 7.78 -2.77
N ASN A 92 10.00 8.52 -2.33
CA ASN A 92 11.41 8.09 -2.35
C ASN A 92 11.69 6.92 -1.39
N GLU A 93 10.96 6.80 -0.26
CA GLU A 93 11.05 5.60 0.60
C GLU A 93 10.51 4.37 -0.13
N ILE A 94 9.41 4.53 -0.88
CA ILE A 94 8.81 3.44 -1.67
C ILE A 94 9.73 3.05 -2.83
N SER A 95 10.26 4.01 -3.58
CA SER A 95 11.19 3.75 -4.70
C SER A 95 12.43 3.00 -4.21
N ARG A 96 13.06 3.46 -3.13
CA ARG A 96 14.21 2.79 -2.52
C ARG A 96 13.86 1.37 -2.06
N CYS A 97 12.67 1.18 -1.49
CA CYS A 97 12.20 -0.15 -1.10
C CYS A 97 12.08 -1.08 -2.32
N ILE A 98 11.47 -0.61 -3.42
CA ILE A 98 11.32 -1.36 -4.67
C ILE A 98 12.67 -1.75 -5.26
N GLU A 99 13.61 -0.80 -5.32
CA GLU A 99 14.96 -1.02 -5.86
C GLU A 99 15.75 -2.06 -5.04
N ASN A 100 15.55 -2.09 -3.72
CA ASN A 100 16.23 -2.98 -2.79
C ASN A 100 15.53 -4.34 -2.61
N LEU A 101 14.42 -4.62 -3.30
CA LEU A 101 13.75 -5.90 -3.21
C LEU A 101 14.65 -7.03 -3.74
N ASP A 102 14.71 -8.13 -2.99
CA ASP A 102 15.37 -9.35 -3.44
C ASP A 102 14.61 -9.97 -4.63
N LYS A 103 15.13 -9.70 -5.83
CA LYS A 103 14.57 -10.13 -7.12
C LYS A 103 14.40 -11.64 -7.23
N ASN A 104 15.30 -12.43 -6.65
CA ASN A 104 15.21 -13.88 -6.67
C ASN A 104 14.03 -14.37 -5.82
N ARG A 105 13.86 -13.76 -4.63
CA ARG A 105 12.72 -14.09 -3.76
C ARG A 105 11.39 -13.60 -4.32
N LEU A 106 11.36 -12.47 -5.04
CA LEU A 106 10.13 -11.94 -5.64
C LEU A 106 9.41 -12.96 -6.52
N LEU A 107 10.14 -13.74 -7.30
CA LEU A 107 9.57 -14.76 -8.20
C LEU A 107 8.75 -15.80 -7.43
N THR A 108 9.24 -16.22 -6.27
CA THR A 108 8.63 -17.25 -5.41
C THR A 108 7.40 -16.76 -4.62
N ILE A 109 7.23 -15.43 -4.46
CA ILE A 109 6.13 -14.88 -3.68
C ILE A 109 4.88 -14.75 -4.55
N ASN A 110 3.83 -15.44 -4.16
CA ASN A 110 2.50 -15.35 -4.78
C ASN A 110 1.55 -14.49 -3.94
N ALA A 111 0.41 -14.12 -4.54
CA ALA A 111 -0.59 -13.28 -3.87
C ALA A 111 -1.17 -13.93 -2.59
N HIS A 112 -1.25 -15.27 -2.56
CA HIS A 112 -1.73 -15.99 -1.37
C HIS A 112 -0.84 -15.73 -0.16
N LYS A 113 0.49 -15.79 -0.32
CA LYS A 113 1.44 -15.51 0.76
C LYS A 113 1.30 -14.10 1.31
N ILE A 114 1.08 -13.11 0.43
CA ILE A 114 0.85 -11.71 0.84
C ILE A 114 -0.49 -11.56 1.55
N ASN A 115 -1.55 -12.20 1.04
CA ASN A 115 -2.86 -12.18 1.69
C ASN A 115 -2.84 -12.86 3.08
N CYS A 116 -2.02 -13.90 3.28
CA CYS A 116 -1.80 -14.50 4.59
C CYS A 116 -1.17 -13.51 5.57
N VAL A 117 -0.13 -12.79 5.13
CA VAL A 117 0.48 -11.73 5.94
C VAL A 117 -0.53 -10.64 6.24
N ALA A 118 -1.29 -10.17 5.25
CA ALA A 118 -2.34 -9.17 5.45
C ALA A 118 -3.39 -9.64 6.46
N LYS A 119 -3.83 -10.91 6.39
CA LYS A 119 -4.74 -11.49 7.37
C LYS A 119 -4.19 -11.43 8.80
N THR A 120 -2.90 -11.73 8.97
CA THR A 120 -2.25 -11.66 10.28
C THR A 120 -2.13 -10.22 10.76
N THR A 121 -1.72 -9.29 9.90
CA THR A 121 -1.58 -7.86 10.20
C THR A 121 -2.90 -7.21 10.60
N PHE A 122 -3.98 -7.48 9.85
CA PHE A 122 -5.29 -6.86 10.07
C PHE A 122 -6.20 -7.65 11.02
N GLY A 123 -5.90 -8.93 11.31
CA GLY A 123 -6.73 -9.79 12.15
C GLY A 123 -8.03 -10.29 11.50
N PHE A 124 -8.21 -10.05 10.20
CA PHE A 124 -9.33 -10.53 9.38
C PHE A 124 -8.89 -10.80 7.94
N ARG A 125 -9.68 -11.58 7.19
CA ARG A 125 -9.34 -11.91 5.79
C ARG A 125 -9.48 -10.67 4.92
N ILE A 126 -8.36 -10.22 4.35
CA ILE A 126 -8.31 -9.13 3.39
C ILE A 126 -7.31 -9.47 2.28
N THR A 127 -7.64 -9.07 1.06
CA THR A 127 -6.83 -9.33 -0.13
C THR A 127 -6.09 -8.07 -0.57
N THR A 128 -4.99 -8.23 -1.30
CA THR A 128 -4.27 -7.10 -1.93
C THR A 128 -5.16 -6.27 -2.86
N LYS A 129 -6.14 -6.88 -3.53
CA LYS A 129 -7.15 -6.15 -4.33
C LYS A 129 -8.01 -5.22 -3.46
N GLN A 130 -8.46 -5.71 -2.30
CA GLN A 130 -9.22 -4.90 -1.35
C GLN A 130 -8.36 -3.81 -0.71
N LEU A 131 -7.08 -4.09 -0.39
CA LEU A 131 -6.15 -3.09 0.11
C LEU A 131 -5.92 -1.95 -0.91
N LYS A 132 -5.87 -2.26 -2.20
CA LYS A 132 -5.81 -1.25 -3.26
C LYS A 132 -7.05 -0.33 -3.25
N ILE A 133 -8.24 -0.90 -3.06
CA ILE A 133 -9.48 -0.11 -2.93
C ILE A 133 -9.40 0.83 -1.72
N VAL A 134 -8.93 0.32 -0.57
CA VAL A 134 -8.74 1.11 0.66
C VAL A 134 -7.76 2.26 0.41
N TYR A 135 -6.61 1.97 -0.20
CA TYR A 135 -5.64 2.98 -0.62
C TYR A 135 -6.31 4.08 -1.47
N SER A 136 -7.06 3.70 -2.52
CA SER A 136 -7.71 4.65 -3.41
C SER A 136 -8.73 5.54 -2.69
N LEU A 137 -9.48 4.98 -1.75
CA LEU A 137 -10.42 5.75 -0.91
C LEU A 137 -9.69 6.76 -0.02
N ILE A 138 -8.56 6.36 0.59
CA ILE A 138 -7.75 7.26 1.42
C ILE A 138 -7.17 8.40 0.57
N VAL A 139 -6.59 8.10 -0.59
CA VAL A 139 -6.05 9.13 -1.50
C VAL A 139 -7.14 10.11 -1.92
N LYS A 140 -8.28 9.61 -2.42
CA LYS A 140 -9.40 10.46 -2.84
C LYS A 140 -9.89 11.37 -1.71
N SER A 141 -9.96 10.85 -0.48
CA SER A 141 -10.37 11.65 0.69
C SER A 141 -9.38 12.76 1.08
N LYS A 142 -8.10 12.66 0.67
CA LYS A 142 -7.09 13.70 0.88
C LYS A 142 -7.07 14.74 -0.25
N GLU A 143 -7.51 14.38 -1.44
CA GLU A 143 -7.67 15.29 -2.58
C GLU A 143 -8.92 16.18 -2.45
N THR A 144 -10.03 15.60 -1.98
CA THR A 144 -11.33 16.31 -1.89
C THR A 144 -11.28 17.64 -1.08
N PRO A 145 -10.54 17.75 0.03
CA PRO A 145 -10.39 19.01 0.76
C PRO A 145 -9.61 20.09 -0.02
N HIS A 146 -8.73 19.71 -0.95
CA HIS A 146 -8.00 20.67 -1.76
C HIS A 146 -8.90 21.30 -2.83
N GLU A 147 -9.74 20.52 -3.51
CA GLU A 147 -10.66 21.02 -4.54
C GLU A 147 -11.72 21.98 -3.98
N LEU A 148 -12.29 21.68 -2.79
CA LEU A 148 -13.28 22.55 -2.16
C LEU A 148 -12.68 23.91 -1.72
N LYS A 149 -11.40 23.96 -1.37
CA LYS A 149 -10.70 25.22 -1.02
C LYS A 149 -10.37 26.08 -2.24
N TYR A 150 -10.20 25.49 -3.43
CA TYR A 150 -9.97 26.24 -4.66
C TYR A 150 -11.26 26.82 -5.24
N ASN A 151 -12.39 26.14 -5.04
CA ASN A 151 -13.73 26.62 -5.44
C ASN A 151 -14.36 27.60 -4.44
N SER A 152 -13.67 27.94 -3.34
CA SER A 152 -14.11 28.89 -2.32
C SER A 152 -13.27 30.16 -2.30
N LYS A 153 -12.83 30.65 -3.48
CA LYS A 153 -12.37 32.04 -3.61
C LYS A 153 -13.58 32.94 -3.94
N PRO A 154 -13.66 34.15 -3.35
CA PRO A 154 -14.88 34.94 -3.20
C PRO A 154 -15.54 35.34 -4.52
#